data_AF-A0A816EDI7-F1
#
_entry.id   AF-A0A816EDI7-F1
#
_cell.length_a   1.000
_cell.length_b   1.000
_cell.length_c   1.000
_cell.angle_alpha   90.00
_cell.angle_beta   90.00
_cell.angle_gamma   90.00
#
_symmetry.space_group_name_H-M   'P 1'
#
loop_
_entity.id
_entity.type
_entity.pdbx_description
1 polymer ?
#
loop_
_entity_poly.entity_id
_entity_poly.type
_entity_poly.pdbx_seq_one_letter_code
_entity_poly.pdbx_strand_id
1 'polypeptide(L)'
;MITNATKSITSPSIAKNVIAFQIFNRTDEVVYAIWNTSAGDNSTPSSAGGGIGQYWPSEPPEAALDGNLRTEYTNYGCADERFNITSGMYTGFYFTIKSVSFRLMKFCMGTNVQEAKRDPMTITIEGSNNDQSELLLGKSWTSIYSGSSGLTKSLQRSSYGTKQTVATNVASFRSYRLIVTSTRGKHNSVSYSEFVMMGQYLNNIN
;
A
#
# COMPACT_ATOMS: atom_id res chain seq x y z
N MET A 1 63.80 -8.40 -11.49
CA MET A 1 62.52 -8.39 -10.75
C MET A 1 61.45 -7.88 -11.70
N ILE A 2 60.54 -8.75 -12.15
CA ILE A 2 59.41 -8.37 -13.00
C ILE A 2 58.17 -8.37 -12.10
N THR A 3 57.56 -7.20 -11.91
CA THR A 3 56.32 -7.05 -11.15
C THR A 3 55.12 -7.27 -12.07
N ASN A 4 54.38 -8.36 -11.86
CA ASN A 4 53.09 -8.59 -12.50
C ASN A 4 52.03 -7.72 -11.83
N ALA A 5 51.51 -6.73 -12.56
CA ALA A 5 50.34 -5.98 -12.13
C ALA A 5 49.06 -6.80 -12.44
N THR A 6 48.39 -7.28 -11.40
CA THR A 6 47.06 -7.89 -11.50
C THR A 6 46.03 -6.79 -11.78
N LYS A 7 45.46 -6.81 -13.00
CA LYS A 7 44.35 -5.94 -13.41
C LYS A 7 43.08 -6.45 -12.74
N SER A 8 42.52 -5.71 -11.78
CA SER A 8 41.22 -6.06 -11.17
C SER A 8 40.12 -5.92 -12.21
N ILE A 9 39.45 -7.03 -12.52
CA ILE A 9 38.25 -7.02 -13.36
C ILE A 9 37.09 -6.64 -12.43
N THR A 10 36.64 -5.39 -12.50
CA THR A 10 35.34 -5.00 -11.92
C THR A 10 34.24 -5.65 -12.76
N SER A 11 33.41 -6.48 -12.13
CA SER A 11 32.22 -7.04 -12.77
C SER A 11 31.34 -5.92 -13.35
N PRO A 12 30.71 -6.11 -14.53
CA PRO A 12 29.80 -5.12 -15.09
C PRO A 12 28.62 -4.90 -14.13
N SER A 13 28.30 -3.64 -13.81
CA SER A 13 27.04 -3.32 -13.16
C SER A 13 25.91 -3.63 -14.14
N ILE A 14 24.97 -4.47 -13.73
CA ILE A 14 23.77 -4.75 -14.51
C ILE A 14 22.99 -3.43 -14.64
N ALA A 15 22.92 -2.88 -15.85
CA ALA A 15 22.15 -1.68 -16.13
C ALA A 15 20.66 -2.01 -15.98
N LYS A 16 20.02 -1.51 -14.91
CA LYS A 16 18.56 -1.55 -14.77
C LYS A 16 17.96 -0.62 -15.81
N ASN A 17 17.28 -1.17 -16.82
CA ASN A 17 16.46 -0.35 -17.70
C ASN A 17 15.27 0.19 -16.90
N VAL A 18 15.29 1.50 -16.65
CA VAL A 18 14.22 2.24 -15.99
C VAL A 18 13.14 2.51 -17.03
N ILE A 19 11.94 1.93 -16.85
CA ILE A 19 10.77 2.34 -17.63
C ILE A 19 10.36 3.75 -17.15
N ALA A 20 9.87 4.58 -18.09
CA ALA A 20 9.40 5.93 -17.80
C ALA A 20 8.44 5.98 -16.60
N PHE A 21 8.34 7.14 -15.96
CA PHE A 21 7.41 7.35 -14.85
C PHE A 21 5.97 7.04 -15.29
N GLN A 22 5.30 6.16 -14.56
CA GLN A 22 3.99 5.61 -14.89
C GLN A 22 3.11 5.50 -13.65
N ILE A 23 1.79 5.50 -13.89
CA ILE A 23 0.80 5.06 -12.93
C ILE A 23 0.81 3.52 -12.94
N PHE A 24 0.80 2.91 -11.76
CA PHE A 24 0.57 1.48 -11.65
C PHE A 24 -0.88 1.19 -12.08
N ASN A 25 -1.02 0.42 -13.15
CA ASN A 25 -2.31 -0.04 -13.63
C ASN A 25 -2.47 -1.48 -13.17
N ARG A 26 -3.30 -1.69 -12.14
CA ARG A 26 -3.71 -3.04 -11.74
C ARG A 26 -4.36 -3.74 -12.94
N THR A 27 -4.02 -4.99 -13.15
CA THR A 27 -4.58 -5.80 -14.23
C THR A 27 -5.57 -6.81 -13.65
N ASP A 28 -5.07 -7.74 -12.85
CA ASP A 28 -5.83 -8.83 -12.24
C ASP A 28 -5.16 -9.32 -10.93
N GLU A 29 -4.33 -8.48 -10.31
CA GLU A 29 -3.73 -8.78 -9.01
C GLU A 29 -4.83 -9.02 -7.96
N VAL A 30 -4.65 -10.08 -7.16
CA VAL A 30 -5.50 -10.33 -5.99
C VAL A 30 -5.06 -9.38 -4.88
N VAL A 31 -6.03 -8.73 -4.25
CA VAL A 31 -5.81 -7.77 -3.16
C VAL A 31 -6.32 -8.40 -1.87
N TYR A 32 -5.45 -8.52 -0.88
CA TYR A 32 -5.76 -9.21 0.37
C TYR A 32 -5.99 -8.19 1.48
N ALA A 33 -7.19 -8.18 2.05
CA ALA A 33 -7.51 -7.38 3.23
C ALA A 33 -6.79 -7.93 4.48
N ILE A 34 -6.26 -7.03 5.30
CA ILE A 34 -5.56 -7.37 6.55
C ILE A 34 -5.99 -6.47 7.69
N TRP A 35 -5.79 -6.97 8.91
CA TRP A 35 -6.02 -6.26 10.15
C TRP A 35 -5.05 -6.70 11.25
N ASN A 36 -5.14 -6.03 12.41
CA ASN A 36 -4.33 -6.27 13.60
C ASN A 36 -2.82 -6.23 13.31
N THR A 37 -2.38 -5.15 12.66
CA THR A 37 -0.99 -5.01 12.22
C THR A 37 -0.53 -3.56 12.29
N SER A 38 0.76 -3.38 12.57
CA SER A 38 1.49 -2.14 12.34
C SER A 38 2.64 -2.39 11.38
N ALA A 39 3.34 -1.32 10.97
CA ALA A 39 4.54 -1.45 10.14
C ALA A 39 5.60 -2.32 10.86
N GLY A 40 6.20 -3.26 10.14
CA GLY A 40 7.15 -4.25 10.67
C GLY A 40 6.53 -5.43 11.43
N ASP A 41 5.23 -5.40 11.73
CA ASP A 41 4.55 -6.45 12.48
C ASP A 41 3.81 -7.46 11.57
N ASN A 42 3.51 -8.63 12.13
CA ASN A 42 2.68 -9.64 11.49
C ASN A 42 1.26 -9.12 11.27
N SER A 43 0.63 -9.57 10.20
CA SER A 43 -0.75 -9.22 9.88
C SER A 43 -1.68 -10.42 9.98
N THR A 44 -2.93 -10.17 10.38
CA THR A 44 -3.99 -11.16 10.33
C THR A 44 -4.84 -10.93 9.08
N PRO A 45 -5.19 -11.97 8.31
CA PRO A 45 -6.15 -11.83 7.20
C PRO A 45 -7.50 -11.31 7.71
N SER A 46 -8.08 -10.35 7.00
CA SER A 46 -9.47 -9.96 7.22
C SER A 46 -10.43 -10.87 6.47
N SER A 47 -11.59 -11.13 7.04
CA SER A 47 -12.68 -11.90 6.39
C SER A 47 -13.82 -10.99 5.93
N ALA A 48 -14.65 -11.46 5.00
CA ALA A 48 -15.84 -10.72 4.59
C ALA A 48 -16.88 -10.73 5.73
N GLY A 49 -17.45 -9.58 6.08
CA GLY A 49 -18.47 -9.46 7.13
C GLY A 49 -18.61 -8.04 7.68
N GLY A 50 -19.24 -7.89 8.86
CA GLY A 50 -19.58 -6.59 9.46
C GLY A 50 -18.98 -6.37 10.85
N GLY A 51 -18.04 -7.22 11.28
CA GLY A 51 -17.49 -7.26 12.63
C GLY A 51 -15.98 -7.00 12.70
N ILE A 52 -15.42 -7.25 13.88
CA ILE A 52 -13.99 -7.07 14.17
C ILE A 52 -13.15 -7.93 13.23
N GLY A 53 -12.14 -7.31 12.62
CA GLY A 53 -11.25 -7.97 11.67
C GLY A 53 -11.90 -8.32 10.34
N GLN A 54 -13.04 -7.72 10.03
CA GLN A 54 -13.76 -7.95 8.77
C GLN A 54 -13.75 -6.73 7.86
N TYR A 55 -13.98 -6.98 6.58
CA TYR A 55 -14.28 -5.96 5.57
C TYR A 55 -15.70 -6.15 5.04
N TRP A 56 -16.33 -5.05 4.61
CA TRP A 56 -17.69 -5.12 4.08
C TRP A 56 -17.71 -5.88 2.74
N PRO A 57 -18.51 -6.95 2.59
CA PRO A 57 -18.42 -7.82 1.40
C PRO A 57 -18.66 -7.10 0.06
N SER A 58 -19.47 -6.05 0.05
CA SER A 58 -19.76 -5.26 -1.16
C SER A 58 -18.80 -4.09 -1.39
N GLU A 59 -17.87 -3.86 -0.47
CA GLU A 59 -16.80 -2.84 -0.53
C GLU A 59 -15.45 -3.54 -0.27
N PRO A 60 -15.06 -4.48 -1.16
CA PRO A 60 -13.96 -5.41 -0.93
C PRO A 60 -12.59 -4.73 -1.14
N PRO A 61 -11.46 -5.35 -0.72
CA PRO A 61 -10.13 -4.76 -0.87
C PRO A 61 -9.75 -4.40 -2.31
N GLU A 62 -10.30 -5.10 -3.31
CA GLU A 62 -10.08 -4.80 -4.72
C GLU A 62 -10.55 -3.40 -5.13
N ALA A 63 -11.56 -2.87 -4.45
CA ALA A 63 -12.09 -1.52 -4.70
C ALA A 63 -11.11 -0.43 -4.28
N ALA A 64 -10.02 -0.73 -3.57
CA ALA A 64 -8.96 0.24 -3.32
C ALA A 64 -8.03 0.46 -4.53
N LEU A 65 -8.17 -0.33 -5.60
CA LEU A 65 -7.23 -0.37 -6.74
C LEU A 65 -7.97 -0.60 -8.08
N ASP A 66 -9.25 -0.25 -8.19
CA ASP A 66 -10.07 -0.55 -9.37
C ASP A 66 -10.19 0.63 -10.36
N GLY A 67 -9.62 1.78 -10.01
CA GLY A 67 -9.63 3.00 -10.81
C GLY A 67 -10.95 3.77 -10.74
N ASN A 68 -11.85 3.45 -9.80
CA ASN A 68 -13.19 4.00 -9.73
C ASN A 68 -13.48 4.68 -8.38
N LEU A 69 -13.53 6.01 -8.40
CA LEU A 69 -13.85 6.82 -7.22
C LEU A 69 -15.30 6.66 -6.67
N ARG A 70 -16.13 5.82 -7.28
CA ARG A 70 -17.50 5.51 -6.85
C ARG A 70 -17.63 4.18 -6.11
N THR A 71 -16.61 3.33 -6.15
CA THR A 71 -16.48 2.14 -5.30
C THR A 71 -15.60 2.49 -4.11
N GLU A 72 -15.61 1.65 -3.07
CA GLU A 72 -14.71 1.82 -1.93
C GLU A 72 -14.36 0.50 -1.29
N TYR A 73 -13.20 0.49 -0.64
CA TYR A 73 -12.81 -0.54 0.30
C TYR A 73 -13.16 -0.08 1.71
N THR A 74 -13.90 -0.91 2.46
CA THR A 74 -14.29 -0.62 3.85
C THR A 74 -13.82 -1.73 4.79
N ASN A 75 -13.01 -1.38 5.78
CA ASN A 75 -12.54 -2.30 6.81
C ASN A 75 -12.91 -1.80 8.21
N TYR A 76 -13.57 -2.66 8.99
CA TYR A 76 -14.02 -2.33 10.35
C TYR A 76 -12.85 -2.33 11.35
N GLY A 77 -11.84 -3.15 11.08
CA GLY A 77 -10.65 -3.27 11.91
C GLY A 77 -10.95 -3.71 13.33
N CYS A 78 -10.25 -3.09 14.29
CA CYS A 78 -10.42 -3.35 15.71
C CYS A 78 -11.27 -2.24 16.34
N ALA A 79 -12.56 -2.49 16.53
CA ALA A 79 -13.35 -1.70 17.45
C ALA A 79 -14.27 -2.61 18.28
N ASP A 80 -14.01 -2.59 19.58
CA ASP A 80 -14.89 -3.06 20.66
C ASP A 80 -16.23 -2.31 20.69
N GLU A 81 -16.25 -1.07 20.19
CA GLU A 81 -17.43 -0.20 20.13
C GLU A 81 -17.73 0.27 18.70
N ARG A 82 -19.03 0.31 18.34
CA ARG A 82 -19.47 0.60 16.97
C ARG A 82 -19.07 1.98 16.43
N PHE A 83 -18.57 2.94 17.21
CA PHE A 83 -18.23 4.30 16.70
C PHE A 83 -17.02 4.92 17.41
N ASN A 84 -15.85 4.30 17.29
CA ASN A 84 -14.60 4.78 17.88
C ASN A 84 -13.70 5.54 16.87
N ILE A 85 -12.78 6.38 17.34
CA ILE A 85 -11.73 7.00 16.52
C ILE A 85 -10.70 5.95 16.04
N THR A 86 -10.57 4.85 16.78
CA THR A 86 -9.65 3.76 16.45
C THR A 86 -10.21 2.73 15.49
N SER A 87 -11.51 2.77 15.17
CA SER A 87 -12.11 1.81 14.24
C SER A 87 -11.46 1.94 12.87
N GLY A 88 -11.12 0.80 12.26
CA GLY A 88 -10.37 0.75 11.00
C GLY A 88 -8.88 1.07 11.11
N MET A 89 -8.35 1.55 12.25
CA MET A 89 -6.89 1.60 12.44
C MET A 89 -6.30 0.19 12.45
N TYR A 90 -5.03 0.08 12.06
CA TYR A 90 -4.30 -1.20 11.99
C TYR A 90 -4.89 -2.17 10.96
N THR A 91 -5.59 -1.62 9.96
CA THR A 91 -6.12 -2.35 8.82
C THR A 91 -5.47 -1.87 7.53
N GLY A 92 -5.66 -2.63 6.48
CA GLY A 92 -5.33 -2.18 5.14
C GLY A 92 -5.37 -3.35 4.19
N PHE A 93 -4.40 -3.40 3.29
CA PHE A 93 -4.31 -4.48 2.33
C PHE A 93 -2.86 -4.71 1.90
N TYR A 94 -2.63 -5.87 1.30
CA TYR A 94 -1.43 -6.10 0.51
C TYR A 94 -1.78 -6.77 -0.81
N PHE A 95 -0.87 -6.65 -1.77
CA PHE A 95 -0.98 -7.31 -3.06
C PHE A 95 0.41 -7.55 -3.66
N THR A 96 0.48 -8.42 -4.65
CA THR A 96 1.71 -8.78 -5.36
C THR A 96 1.53 -8.48 -6.84
N ILE A 97 2.39 -7.61 -7.38
CA ILE A 97 2.45 -7.25 -8.79
C ILE A 97 2.92 -8.47 -9.58
N LYS A 98 2.13 -8.89 -10.59
CA LYS A 98 2.41 -10.12 -11.34
C LYS A 98 3.53 -9.95 -12.37
N SER A 99 3.71 -8.75 -12.91
CA SER A 99 4.70 -8.46 -13.95
C SER A 99 6.12 -8.36 -13.39
N VAL A 100 6.60 -7.14 -13.13
CA VAL A 100 7.96 -6.86 -12.67
C VAL A 100 7.92 -5.97 -11.43
N SER A 101 9.05 -5.88 -10.74
CA SER A 101 9.16 -5.02 -9.56
C SER A 101 8.84 -3.57 -9.93
N PHE A 102 8.05 -2.92 -9.10
CA PHE A 102 7.71 -1.51 -9.23
C PHE A 102 8.46 -0.73 -8.17
N ARG A 103 8.91 0.48 -8.47
CA ARG A 103 9.44 1.45 -7.51
C ARG A 103 8.40 2.52 -7.27
N LEU A 104 7.76 2.49 -6.10
CA LEU A 104 6.83 3.54 -5.69
C LEU A 104 7.58 4.85 -5.40
N MET A 105 7.16 5.93 -6.07
CA MET A 105 7.75 7.26 -5.92
C MET A 105 6.74 8.31 -5.44
N LYS A 106 5.48 8.18 -5.85
CA LYS A 106 4.37 9.03 -5.41
C LYS A 106 3.11 8.20 -5.28
N PHE A 107 2.17 8.68 -4.49
CA PHE A 107 0.83 8.10 -4.45
C PHE A 107 -0.23 9.19 -4.21
N CYS A 108 -1.49 8.86 -4.45
CA CYS A 108 -2.62 9.57 -3.88
C CYS A 108 -3.75 8.60 -3.55
N MET A 109 -4.59 8.96 -2.57
CA MET A 109 -5.77 8.19 -2.21
C MET A 109 -7.06 8.88 -2.68
N GLY A 110 -8.08 8.08 -2.95
CA GLY A 110 -9.46 8.54 -3.16
C GLY A 110 -10.19 8.67 -1.83
N THR A 111 -10.94 9.75 -1.66
CA THR A 111 -11.80 9.93 -0.48
C THR A 111 -12.93 8.90 -0.46
N ASN A 112 -13.42 8.55 0.74
CA ASN A 112 -14.65 7.76 0.87
C ASN A 112 -15.81 8.42 0.09
N VAL A 113 -16.74 7.59 -0.41
CA VAL A 113 -17.83 8.01 -1.30
C VAL A 113 -18.87 8.90 -0.60
N GLN A 114 -19.04 8.80 0.73
CA GLN A 114 -20.16 9.46 1.44
C GLN A 114 -19.76 10.15 2.75
N GLU A 115 -19.04 9.47 3.63
CA GLU A 115 -18.71 9.86 5.00
C GLU A 115 -17.22 10.20 5.17
N ALA A 116 -16.91 11.49 5.31
CA ALA A 116 -15.55 11.97 5.47
C ALA A 116 -14.86 11.46 6.75
N LYS A 117 -15.60 11.14 7.81
CA LYS A 117 -15.03 10.63 9.07
C LYS A 117 -14.28 9.32 8.89
N ARG A 118 -14.65 8.50 7.89
CA ARG A 118 -14.01 7.22 7.60
C ARG A 118 -12.72 7.34 6.79
N ASP A 119 -12.38 8.53 6.28
CA ASP A 119 -11.16 8.72 5.51
C ASP A 119 -9.92 8.35 6.36
N PRO A 120 -8.94 7.62 5.81
CA PRO A 120 -7.64 7.45 6.44
C PRO A 120 -6.88 8.78 6.43
N MET A 121 -6.36 9.24 7.56
CA MET A 121 -5.57 10.49 7.64
C MET A 121 -4.07 10.24 7.54
N THR A 122 -3.60 9.16 8.14
CA THR A 122 -2.21 8.72 8.04
C THR A 122 -2.14 7.24 7.72
N ILE A 123 -1.07 6.86 7.01
CA ILE A 123 -0.81 5.50 6.59
C ILE A 123 0.68 5.17 6.72
N THR A 124 1.00 3.88 6.70
CA THR A 124 2.31 3.38 6.33
C THR A 124 2.23 2.60 5.03
N ILE A 125 3.31 2.63 4.25
CA ILE A 125 3.48 1.80 3.06
C ILE A 125 4.80 1.04 3.22
N GLU A 126 4.76 -0.23 2.92
CA GLU A 126 5.90 -1.13 2.96
C GLU A 126 5.98 -1.94 1.67
N GLY A 127 7.17 -2.44 1.35
CA GLY A 127 7.39 -3.30 0.20
C GLY A 127 8.12 -4.58 0.55
N SER A 128 7.88 -5.61 -0.25
CA SER A 128 8.51 -6.92 -0.11
C SER A 128 8.87 -7.52 -1.47
N ASN A 129 9.91 -8.36 -1.46
CA ASN A 129 10.25 -9.25 -2.56
C ASN A 129 10.21 -10.73 -2.12
N ASN A 130 9.68 -11.00 -0.93
CA ASN A 130 9.49 -12.35 -0.41
C ASN A 130 8.34 -13.08 -1.11
N ASP A 131 8.26 -14.39 -0.90
CA ASP A 131 7.21 -15.22 -1.44
C ASP A 131 5.85 -14.92 -0.79
N GLN A 132 4.77 -15.18 -1.52
CA GLN A 132 3.38 -14.93 -1.10
C GLN A 132 3.07 -15.55 0.28
N SER A 133 3.62 -16.73 0.59
CA SER A 133 3.42 -17.42 1.88
C SER A 133 4.01 -16.68 3.08
N GLU A 134 4.94 -15.74 2.86
CA GLU A 134 5.60 -14.98 3.92
C GLU A 134 5.01 -13.59 4.12
N LEU A 135 4.06 -13.16 3.28
CA LEU A 135 3.55 -11.77 3.28
C LEU A 135 2.66 -11.42 4.48
N LEU A 136 2.27 -12.40 5.29
CA LEU A 136 1.64 -12.15 6.60
C LEU A 136 2.66 -11.92 7.73
N LEU A 137 3.95 -12.16 7.48
CA LEU A 137 5.01 -11.99 8.47
C LEU A 137 5.59 -10.57 8.37
N GLY A 138 5.64 -9.85 9.49
CA GLY A 138 6.15 -8.48 9.54
C GLY A 138 7.59 -8.34 9.07
N LYS A 139 8.43 -9.32 9.39
CA LYS A 139 9.83 -9.39 8.97
C LYS A 139 10.04 -9.41 7.44
N SER A 140 9.00 -9.71 6.67
CA SER A 140 9.05 -9.76 5.21
C SER A 140 8.94 -8.37 4.57
N TRP A 141 8.62 -7.34 5.36
CA TRP A 141 8.28 -6.01 4.88
C TRP A 141 9.38 -4.99 5.20
N THR A 142 9.74 -4.20 4.19
CA THR A 142 10.62 -3.05 4.34
C THR A 142 9.78 -1.77 4.34
N SER A 143 9.94 -0.93 5.37
CA SER A 143 9.23 0.36 5.43
C SER A 143 9.68 1.32 4.32
N ILE A 144 8.70 1.91 3.63
CA ILE A 144 8.89 2.81 2.49
C ILE A 144 8.35 4.21 2.79
N TYR A 145 7.23 4.29 3.50
CA TYR A 145 6.55 5.55 3.81
C TYR A 145 5.83 5.46 5.15
N SER A 146 5.83 6.55 5.90
CA SER A 146 4.97 6.78 7.05
C SER A 146 4.59 8.26 7.06
N GLY A 147 3.29 8.56 7.05
CA GLY A 147 2.84 9.95 7.00
C GLY A 147 1.40 10.11 6.54
N SER A 148 1.10 11.28 5.97
CA SER A 148 -0.23 11.64 5.50
C SER A 148 -0.72 10.72 4.37
N SER A 149 -2.00 10.41 4.36
CA SER A 149 -2.67 9.81 3.19
C SER A 149 -2.87 10.80 2.03
N GLY A 150 -2.68 12.09 2.29
CA GLY A 150 -3.07 13.17 1.39
C GLY A 150 -4.53 13.58 1.47
N LEU A 151 -5.34 12.94 2.32
CA LEU A 151 -6.77 13.24 2.47
C LEU A 151 -7.07 14.33 3.51
N THR A 152 -6.10 14.80 4.30
CA THR A 152 -6.32 15.68 5.46
C THR A 152 -7.18 16.91 5.13
N LYS A 153 -6.98 17.54 3.96
CA LYS A 153 -7.74 18.73 3.50
C LYS A 153 -8.88 18.43 2.53
N SER A 154 -9.11 17.15 2.20
CA SER A 154 -10.10 16.74 1.20
C SER A 154 -11.51 16.67 1.80
N LEU A 155 -12.35 17.67 1.51
CA LEU A 155 -13.75 17.69 1.92
C LEU A 155 -14.68 17.05 0.89
N GLN A 156 -14.33 17.16 -0.41
CA GLN A 156 -15.09 16.56 -1.49
C GLN A 156 -15.04 15.02 -1.41
N ARG A 157 -16.19 14.38 -1.66
CA ARG A 157 -16.33 12.93 -1.72
C ARG A 157 -16.07 12.42 -3.13
N SER A 158 -15.68 11.16 -3.27
CA SER A 158 -15.34 10.56 -4.56
C SER A 158 -14.32 11.40 -5.34
N SER A 159 -13.26 11.85 -4.66
CA SER A 159 -12.23 12.71 -5.22
C SER A 159 -10.83 12.31 -4.77
N TYR A 160 -9.83 12.56 -5.61
CA TYR A 160 -8.44 12.34 -5.23
C TYR A 160 -7.97 13.39 -4.22
N GLY A 161 -7.24 12.95 -3.21
CA GLY A 161 -6.51 13.83 -2.30
C GLY A 161 -5.21 14.38 -2.89
N THR A 162 -4.46 15.05 -2.01
CA THR A 162 -3.15 15.61 -2.37
C THR A 162 -2.15 14.50 -2.61
N LYS A 163 -1.41 14.57 -3.74
CA LYS A 163 -0.34 13.62 -4.03
C LYS A 163 0.76 13.69 -2.97
N GLN A 164 1.17 12.52 -2.49
CA GLN A 164 2.27 12.37 -1.54
C GLN A 164 3.52 11.89 -2.27
N THR A 165 4.69 12.38 -1.84
CA THR A 165 5.99 11.96 -2.38
C THR A 165 6.66 10.98 -1.43
N VAL A 166 7.19 9.90 -1.99
CA VAL A 166 7.95 8.86 -1.28
C VAL A 166 9.43 9.08 -1.55
N ALA A 167 9.99 10.13 -0.92
CA ALA A 167 11.31 10.67 -1.29
C ALA A 167 12.48 9.71 -1.05
N THR A 168 12.38 8.83 -0.05
CA THR A 168 13.47 7.96 0.39
C THR A 168 13.49 6.60 -0.29
N ASN A 169 12.48 6.25 -1.09
CA ASN A 169 12.40 4.94 -1.68
C ASN A 169 13.31 4.82 -2.91
N VAL A 170 14.42 4.11 -2.76
CA VAL A 170 15.36 3.78 -3.85
C VAL A 170 15.21 2.33 -4.34
N ALA A 171 14.43 1.51 -3.65
CA ALA A 171 14.22 0.11 -3.99
C ALA A 171 12.95 -0.09 -4.82
N SER A 172 12.91 -1.19 -5.59
CA SER A 172 11.69 -1.71 -6.19
C SER A 172 11.28 -3.00 -5.50
N PHE A 173 9.97 -3.18 -5.42
CA PHE A 173 9.33 -4.29 -4.73
C PHE A 173 8.29 -4.93 -5.64
N ARG A 174 8.07 -6.23 -5.45
CA ARG A 174 6.99 -6.97 -6.11
C ARG A 174 5.69 -6.88 -5.33
N SER A 175 5.76 -6.83 -4.01
CA SER A 175 4.59 -6.76 -3.14
C SER A 175 4.58 -5.46 -2.36
N TYR A 176 3.38 -4.94 -2.11
CA TYR A 176 3.16 -3.72 -1.36
C TYR A 176 2.11 -3.96 -0.29
N ARG A 177 2.33 -3.38 0.89
CA ARG A 177 1.40 -3.39 2.03
C ARG A 177 1.10 -1.96 2.44
N LEU A 178 -0.17 -1.61 2.54
CA LEU A 178 -0.64 -0.34 3.08
C LEU A 178 -1.34 -0.62 4.41
N ILE A 179 -1.05 0.20 5.42
CA ILE A 179 -1.69 0.11 6.74
C ILE A 179 -2.19 1.50 7.14
N VAL A 180 -3.44 1.59 7.58
CA VAL A 180 -4.04 2.80 8.14
C VAL A 180 -3.58 2.99 9.59
N THR A 181 -3.05 4.18 9.88
CA THR A 181 -2.54 4.52 11.22
C THR A 181 -3.36 5.59 11.94
N SER A 182 -4.25 6.30 11.24
CA SER A 182 -5.28 7.15 11.86
C SER A 182 -6.44 7.42 10.90
N THR A 183 -7.59 7.78 11.45
CA THR A 183 -8.82 8.13 10.72
C THR A 183 -9.21 9.59 10.98
N ARG A 184 -10.06 10.17 10.12
CA ARG A 184 -10.47 11.58 10.26
C ARG A 184 -11.34 11.81 11.50
N GLY A 185 -12.22 10.88 11.80
CA GLY A 185 -13.19 11.04 12.86
C GLY A 185 -13.74 9.71 13.34
N LYS A 186 -14.56 9.79 14.39
CA LYS A 186 -15.18 8.62 14.99
C LYS A 186 -16.18 7.98 14.02
N HIS A 187 -15.96 6.71 13.69
CA HIS A 187 -16.88 5.89 12.89
C HIS A 187 -16.68 4.41 13.24
N ASN A 188 -17.47 3.50 12.67
CA ASN A 188 -17.33 2.05 12.82
C ASN A 188 -16.22 1.42 11.94
N SER A 189 -15.61 2.17 11.04
CA SER A 189 -14.69 1.66 10.02
C SER A 189 -13.83 2.76 9.42
N VAL A 190 -12.78 2.34 8.70
CA VAL A 190 -12.08 3.16 7.72
C VAL A 190 -12.54 2.76 6.33
N SER A 191 -12.60 3.74 5.41
CA SER A 191 -12.91 3.48 4.02
C SER A 191 -12.34 4.53 3.07
N TYR A 192 -12.03 4.10 1.85
CA TYR A 192 -11.43 4.93 0.82
C TYR A 192 -11.64 4.28 -0.55
N SER A 193 -11.76 5.13 -1.58
CA SER A 193 -12.11 4.67 -2.92
C SER A 193 -10.94 4.24 -3.77
N GLU A 194 -9.72 4.72 -3.50
CA GLU A 194 -8.59 4.44 -4.38
C GLU A 194 -7.26 4.57 -3.64
N PHE A 195 -6.27 3.84 -4.11
CA PHE A 195 -4.85 4.00 -3.80
C PHE A 195 -4.04 3.95 -5.10
N VAL A 196 -3.76 5.12 -5.66
CA VAL A 196 -3.05 5.23 -6.92
C VAL A 196 -1.55 5.29 -6.67
N MET A 197 -0.82 4.29 -7.12
CA MET A 197 0.64 4.25 -7.07
C MET A 197 1.25 4.82 -8.35
N MET A 198 2.32 5.61 -8.21
CA MET A 198 3.02 6.25 -9.33
C MET A 198 4.52 6.12 -9.14
N GLY A 199 5.23 5.76 -10.22
CA GLY A 199 6.60 5.29 -10.10
C GLY A 199 7.12 4.65 -11.37
N GLN A 200 8.00 3.66 -11.23
CA GLN A 200 8.72 3.07 -12.35
C GLN A 200 8.74 1.55 -12.24
N TYR A 201 8.47 0.86 -13.35
CA TYR A 201 8.77 -0.57 -13.48
C TYR A 201 10.27 -0.77 -13.72
N LEU A 202 10.87 -1.71 -13.02
CA LEU A 202 12.29 -2.06 -13.15
C LEU A 202 12.43 -3.52 -13.56
N ASN A 203 13.06 -3.76 -14.72
CA ASN A 203 13.47 -5.07 -15.17
C ASN A 203 14.91 -5.35 -14.70
N ASN A 204 15.15 -6.54 -14.15
CA ASN A 204 16.50 -7.10 -14.10
C ASN A 204 16.72 -7.79 -15.45
N ILE A 205 17.68 -7.31 -16.24
CA ILE A 205 18.10 -8.02 -17.45
C ILE A 205 19.25 -8.93 -17.01
N ASN A 206 19.04 -10.25 -17.13
CA ASN A 206 20.09 -11.25 -16.97
C ASN A 206 21.04 -11.22 -18.17
#